data_AF-A0A9C8G753-F1
#
_entry.id   AF-A0A9C8G753-F1
#
_cell.length_a   1.000
_cell.length_b   1.000
_cell.length_c   1.000
_cell.angle_alpha   90.00
_cell.angle_beta   90.00
_cell.angle_gamma   90.00
#
_symmetry.space_group_name_H-M   'P 1'
#
loop_
_entity.id
_entity.type
_entity.pdbx_description
1 polymer ?
#
loop_
_entity_poly.entity_id
_entity_poly.type
_entity_poly.pdbx_seq_one_letter_code
_entity_poly.pdbx_strand_id
1 'polypeptide(L)'
;MNHTGLRWKGRIGALKPLAVLAILITGSLLIAGLATGISALKNPDGTPQTVTITALVAGEVEAGRYVSVEGYPIYQAAYEYSEDGRLTKQYYFLVDSATGEAILVLSDRLYVEVRQRTGKSVVLVGMTRTTSSDLRNLMEEDLPELRRAGLDTNVRLYIGENQTPPDLLTSASLFLMGSVGTLLAAAVFFFPSIVFGPAQVDMTAPLPPAPKKSTPPVRATGRFLQLNSLQPLEWGKRQQKFTNANTNIIVPESEAYLLLHIHHIVKTQTYGITINTRESDWGLLFTPQNTVMVETGKVYSWKEKWAARLTYWDAEQEKQTLVLTFNHESVLRNFIELARELRLPVSRGTFPY
;
A
#
# COMPACT_ATOMS: atom_id res chain seq x y z
N MET A 1 -31.82 -2.42 -16.53
CA MET A 1 -30.71 -1.86 -15.71
C MET A 1 -29.85 -0.90 -16.55
N ASN A 2 -29.36 0.23 -16.01
CA ASN A 2 -28.64 1.27 -16.78
C ASN A 2 -27.18 0.86 -17.10
N HIS A 3 -26.87 0.60 -18.38
CA HIS A 3 -25.52 0.26 -18.85
C HIS A 3 -24.45 1.28 -18.44
N THR A 4 -24.82 2.56 -18.38
CA THR A 4 -23.93 3.65 -17.93
C THR A 4 -23.50 3.47 -16.48
N GLY A 5 -24.41 3.01 -15.61
CA GLY A 5 -24.09 2.72 -14.21
C GLY A 5 -23.12 1.54 -14.04
N LEU A 6 -23.28 0.48 -14.85
CA LEU A 6 -22.36 -0.67 -14.84
C LEU A 6 -20.96 -0.28 -15.33
N ARG A 7 -20.87 0.55 -16.38
CA ARG A 7 -19.61 1.12 -16.87
C ARG A 7 -18.89 1.90 -15.78
N TRP A 8 -19.58 2.80 -15.08
CA TRP A 8 -18.98 3.58 -14.00
C TRP A 8 -18.50 2.72 -12.84
N LYS A 9 -19.32 1.76 -12.37
CA LYS A 9 -18.92 0.83 -11.31
C LYS A 9 -17.65 0.04 -11.68
N GLY A 10 -17.59 -0.47 -12.91
CA GLY A 10 -16.44 -1.22 -13.40
C GLY A 10 -15.17 -0.36 -13.55
N ARG A 11 -15.31 0.88 -14.01
CA ARG A 11 -14.18 1.83 -14.12
C ARG A 11 -13.63 2.23 -12.76
N ILE A 12 -14.50 2.56 -11.81
CA ILE A 12 -14.09 2.88 -10.43
C ILE A 12 -13.42 1.66 -9.80
N GLY A 13 -14.03 0.47 -9.87
CA GLY A 13 -13.45 -0.75 -9.31
C GLY A 13 -12.09 -1.14 -9.90
N ALA A 14 -11.79 -0.73 -11.14
CA ALA A 14 -10.49 -0.93 -11.78
C ALA A 14 -9.40 0.04 -11.29
N LEU A 15 -9.75 1.12 -10.57
CA LEU A 15 -8.81 2.06 -9.98
C LEU A 15 -8.18 1.57 -8.66
N LYS A 16 -8.58 0.41 -8.12
CA LYS A 16 -8.07 -0.09 -6.82
C LYS A 16 -6.53 -0.08 -6.69
N PRO A 17 -5.71 -0.48 -7.68
CA PRO A 17 -4.26 -0.39 -7.55
C PRO A 17 -3.76 1.05 -7.38
N LEU A 18 -4.35 2.00 -8.11
CA LEU A 18 -4.04 3.43 -7.97
C LEU A 18 -4.58 3.98 -6.64
N ALA A 19 -5.71 3.48 -6.17
CA ALA A 19 -6.25 3.83 -4.86
C ALA A 19 -5.33 3.40 -3.71
N VAL A 20 -4.67 2.22 -3.81
CA VAL A 20 -3.63 1.83 -2.83
C VAL A 20 -2.50 2.86 -2.80
N LEU A 21 -1.97 3.23 -3.97
CA LEU A 21 -0.90 4.23 -4.04
C LEU A 21 -1.34 5.59 -3.47
N ALA A 22 -2.56 6.02 -3.81
CA ALA A 22 -3.14 7.25 -3.29
C ALA A 22 -3.31 7.20 -1.76
N ILE A 23 -3.76 6.08 -1.20
CA ILE A 23 -3.85 5.89 0.26
C ILE A 23 -2.47 6.00 0.91
N LEU A 24 -1.42 5.43 0.31
CA LEU A 24 -0.07 5.54 0.88
C LEU A 24 0.43 7.00 0.91
N ILE A 25 0.22 7.74 -0.19
CA ILE A 25 0.63 9.15 -0.29
C ILE A 25 -0.20 10.03 0.65
N THR A 26 -1.53 9.87 0.64
CA THR A 26 -2.42 10.72 1.45
C THR A 26 -2.37 10.33 2.93
N GLY A 27 -2.15 9.06 3.23
CA GLY A 27 -1.89 8.56 4.59
C GLY A 27 -0.59 9.11 5.17
N SER A 28 0.49 9.24 4.39
CA SER A 28 1.71 9.87 4.88
C SER A 28 1.52 11.35 5.18
N LEU A 29 0.76 12.08 4.34
CA LEU A 29 0.36 13.46 4.62
C LEU A 29 -0.49 13.58 5.89
N LEU A 30 -1.42 12.65 6.12
CA LEU A 30 -2.24 12.61 7.33
C LEU A 30 -1.36 12.44 8.58
N ILE A 31 -0.43 11.49 8.55
CA ILE A 31 0.50 11.23 9.66
C ILE A 31 1.40 12.45 9.90
N ALA A 32 1.95 13.05 8.84
CA ALA A 32 2.76 14.26 8.93
C ALA A 32 1.96 15.42 9.55
N GLY A 33 0.73 15.66 9.07
CA GLY A 33 -0.16 16.70 9.58
C GLY A 33 -0.54 16.49 11.06
N LEU A 34 -0.73 15.23 11.50
CA LEU A 34 -0.93 14.92 12.92
C LEU A 34 0.32 15.24 13.75
N ALA A 35 1.49 14.78 13.31
CA ALA A 35 2.74 14.98 14.05
C ALA A 35 3.10 16.48 14.18
N THR A 36 2.96 17.23 13.09
CA THR A 36 3.18 18.68 13.11
C THR A 36 2.06 19.40 13.86
N GLY A 37 0.81 18.95 13.74
CA GLY A 37 -0.34 19.52 14.45
C GLY A 37 -0.22 19.41 15.96
N ILE A 38 0.21 18.25 16.49
CA ILE A 38 0.50 18.08 17.93
C ILE A 38 1.60 19.06 18.37
N SER A 39 2.65 19.20 17.56
CA SER A 39 3.75 20.14 17.84
C SER A 39 3.28 21.59 17.82
N ALA A 40 2.40 21.97 16.89
CA ALA A 40 1.82 23.31 16.80
C ALA A 40 0.89 23.60 17.99
N LEU A 41 0.05 22.63 18.40
CA LEU A 41 -0.84 22.76 19.55
C LEU A 41 -0.09 22.90 20.89
N LYS A 42 1.09 22.28 21.00
CA LYS A 42 1.98 22.49 22.15
C LYS A 42 2.60 23.90 22.18
N ASN A 43 2.56 24.65 21.09
CA ASN A 43 3.20 25.96 20.91
C ASN A 43 2.28 26.96 20.18
N PRO A 44 1.09 27.28 20.74
CA PRO A 44 0.02 27.96 20.01
C PRO A 44 0.37 29.38 19.55
N ASP A 45 1.17 30.11 20.33
CA ASP A 45 1.49 31.52 20.06
C ASP A 45 2.75 31.69 19.20
N GLY A 46 3.42 30.57 18.85
CA GLY A 46 4.69 30.59 18.11
C GLY A 46 5.84 31.32 18.82
N THR A 47 5.65 31.72 20.07
CA THR A 47 6.65 32.39 20.91
C THR A 47 7.39 31.35 21.76
N PRO A 48 8.71 31.49 21.92
CA PRO A 48 9.48 30.55 22.72
C PRO A 48 9.17 30.75 24.20
N GLN A 49 8.93 29.66 24.91
CA GLN A 49 8.75 29.67 26.36
C GLN A 49 10.11 29.81 27.05
N THR A 50 10.29 30.85 27.86
CA THR A 50 11.53 30.99 28.64
C THR A 50 11.56 29.92 29.72
N VAL A 51 12.54 29.02 29.66
CA VAL A 51 12.73 27.91 30.61
C VAL A 51 14.17 27.85 31.10
N THR A 52 14.35 27.38 32.33
CA THR A 52 15.68 27.19 32.91
C THR A 52 16.25 25.82 32.53
N ILE A 53 17.58 25.69 32.58
CA ILE A 53 18.25 24.41 32.35
C ILE A 53 17.82 23.38 33.41
N THR A 54 17.66 23.81 34.67
CA THR A 54 17.12 22.98 35.77
C THR A 54 15.78 22.35 35.43
N ALA A 55 14.82 23.11 34.89
CA ALA A 55 13.50 22.57 34.53
C ALA A 55 13.58 21.53 33.40
N LEU A 56 14.51 21.71 32.46
CA LEU A 56 14.77 20.74 31.37
C LEU A 56 15.42 19.46 31.93
N VAL A 57 16.37 19.59 32.85
CA VAL A 57 17.09 18.46 33.45
C VAL A 57 16.18 17.66 34.39
N ALA A 58 15.37 18.34 35.20
CA ALA A 58 14.35 17.73 36.06
C ALA A 58 13.21 17.04 35.27
N GLY A 59 13.09 17.31 33.96
CA GLY A 59 12.07 16.73 33.10
C GLY A 59 10.69 17.39 33.22
N GLU A 60 10.63 18.61 33.73
CA GLU A 60 9.40 19.41 33.82
C GLU A 60 8.91 19.89 32.45
N VAL A 61 9.82 19.94 31.48
CA VAL A 61 9.54 20.32 30.09
C VAL A 61 9.61 19.09 29.18
N GLU A 62 8.48 18.79 28.53
CA GLU A 62 8.39 17.67 27.58
C GLU A 62 9.04 17.98 26.22
N ALA A 63 9.23 16.93 25.42
CA ALA A 63 9.55 17.05 24.00
C ALA A 63 8.43 17.74 23.20
N GLY A 64 8.84 18.46 22.15
CA GLY A 64 7.96 19.18 21.24
C GLY A 64 7.57 20.58 21.74
N ARG A 65 8.32 21.16 22.68
CA ARG A 65 8.12 22.52 23.19
C ARG A 65 9.11 23.48 22.53
N TYR A 66 8.66 24.67 22.18
CA TYR A 66 9.47 25.75 21.67
C TYR A 66 9.96 26.58 22.83
N VAL A 67 11.28 26.61 23.05
CA VAL A 67 11.87 27.13 24.29
C VAL A 67 12.96 28.15 24.01
N SER A 68 13.14 29.07 24.96
CA SER A 68 14.26 30.00 25.06
C SER A 68 15.00 29.71 26.36
N VAL A 69 16.29 29.38 26.26
CA VAL A 69 17.11 28.89 27.38
C VAL A 69 18.39 29.70 27.42
N GLU A 70 18.76 30.19 28.59
CA GLU A 70 20.03 30.89 28.79
C GLU A 70 21.05 29.96 29.45
N GLY A 71 22.30 29.99 28.97
CA GLY A 71 23.39 29.25 29.60
C GLY A 71 24.74 29.42 28.91
N TYR A 72 25.76 28.73 29.42
CA TYR A 72 27.12 28.78 28.91
C TYR A 72 27.39 27.60 27.98
N PRO A 73 27.77 27.83 26.71
CA PRO A 73 27.97 26.74 25.78
C PRO A 73 29.36 26.10 25.93
N ILE A 74 29.38 24.77 26.04
CA ILE A 74 30.57 23.93 26.05
C ILE A 74 30.57 23.08 24.78
N TYR A 75 31.36 23.51 23.80
CA TYR A 75 31.42 22.89 22.47
C TYR A 75 32.27 21.61 22.42
N GLN A 76 32.98 21.26 23.49
CA GLN A 76 33.80 20.04 23.59
C GLN A 76 32.96 18.79 23.92
N ALA A 77 31.74 18.68 23.38
CA ALA A 77 30.95 17.47 23.55
C ALA A 77 31.39 16.41 22.52
N ALA A 78 31.33 15.13 22.90
CA ALA A 78 31.84 14.01 22.12
C ALA A 78 30.84 13.48 21.06
N TYR A 79 29.66 14.08 20.92
CA TYR A 79 28.62 13.55 20.04
C TYR A 79 28.52 14.32 18.72
N GLU A 80 28.58 13.55 17.65
CA GLU A 80 28.55 14.01 16.28
C GLU A 80 27.35 13.38 15.55
N TYR A 81 26.75 14.13 14.64
CA TYR A 81 25.68 13.62 13.78
C TYR A 81 26.21 13.52 12.35
N SER A 82 26.29 12.28 11.86
CA SER A 82 26.71 11.99 10.49
C SER A 82 25.56 11.49 9.63
N GLU A 83 25.48 11.99 8.40
CA GLU A 83 24.57 11.50 7.37
C GLU A 83 25.42 11.05 6.17
N ASP A 84 25.19 9.82 5.68
CA ASP A 84 26.00 9.18 4.62
C ASP A 84 27.52 9.21 4.87
N GLY A 85 27.93 9.05 6.14
CA GLY A 85 29.34 9.08 6.55
C GLY A 85 29.98 10.46 6.54
N ARG A 86 29.20 11.53 6.38
CA ARG A 86 29.67 12.92 6.48
C ARG A 86 29.10 13.58 7.72
N LEU A 87 29.96 14.28 8.48
CA LEU A 87 29.53 15.11 9.60
C LEU A 87 28.66 16.26 9.08
N THR A 88 27.37 16.29 9.46
CA THR A 88 26.42 17.32 9.02
C THR A 88 25.93 18.19 10.17
N LYS A 89 25.93 17.68 11.41
CA LYS A 89 25.50 18.43 12.60
C LYS A 89 26.36 18.02 13.80
N GLN A 90 26.37 18.84 14.84
CA GLN A 90 27.11 18.55 16.07
C GLN A 90 26.24 18.77 17.30
N TYR A 91 26.55 18.04 18.36
CA TYR A 91 25.97 18.31 19.67
C TYR A 91 26.95 19.11 20.53
N TYR A 92 26.42 19.95 21.41
CA TYR A 92 27.17 20.62 22.46
C TYR A 92 26.33 20.74 23.73
N PHE A 93 26.98 20.98 24.88
CA PHE A 93 26.26 21.21 26.13
C PHE A 93 26.01 22.70 26.33
N LEU A 94 24.80 23.05 26.76
CA LEU A 94 24.48 24.35 27.34
C LEU A 94 24.36 24.16 28.85
N VAL A 95 25.19 24.86 29.62
CA VAL A 95 25.38 24.61 31.07
C VAL A 95 24.93 25.80 31.89
N ASP A 96 24.23 25.52 32.99
CA ASP A 96 24.02 26.48 34.06
C ASP A 96 25.25 26.47 34.98
N SER A 97 26.00 27.57 34.98
CA SER A 97 27.21 27.70 35.80
C SER A 97 26.95 27.68 37.31
N ALA A 98 25.72 27.93 37.76
CA ALA A 98 25.37 27.95 39.18
C ALA A 98 25.08 26.54 39.72
N THR A 99 24.42 25.68 38.93
CA THR A 99 24.00 24.34 39.36
C THR A 99 24.86 23.21 38.82
N GLY A 100 25.61 23.44 37.73
CA GLY A 100 26.32 22.38 37.01
C GLY A 100 25.39 21.53 36.14
N GLU A 101 24.10 21.88 36.04
CA GLU A 101 23.16 21.20 35.17
C GLU A 101 23.40 21.59 33.70
N ALA A 102 23.24 20.63 32.81
CA ALA A 102 23.53 20.78 31.40
C ALA A 102 22.42 20.16 30.54
N ILE A 103 22.08 20.81 29.42
CA ILE A 103 21.22 20.25 28.39
C ILE A 103 21.99 20.10 27.08
N LEU A 104 21.75 18.99 26.39
CA LEU A 104 22.34 18.76 25.08
C LEU A 104 21.63 19.61 24.02
N VAL A 105 22.40 20.20 23.12
CA VAL A 105 21.92 21.04 22.03
C VAL A 105 22.47 20.51 20.71
N LEU A 106 21.60 20.29 19.73
CA LEU A 106 21.97 19.96 18.36
C LEU A 106 22.08 21.25 17.53
N SER A 107 23.25 21.50 16.96
CA SER A 107 23.52 22.61 16.04
C SER A 107 23.72 22.12 14.62
N ASP A 108 23.14 22.83 13.65
CA ASP A 108 23.43 22.65 12.23
C ASP A 108 24.77 23.29 11.81
N ARG A 109 25.46 23.98 12.72
CA ARG A 109 26.78 24.59 12.48
C ARG A 109 27.87 23.68 12.99
N LEU A 110 28.93 23.46 12.19
CA LEU A 110 30.08 22.64 12.58
C LEU A 110 31.04 23.41 13.51
N TYR A 111 31.78 22.66 14.34
CA TYR A 111 32.64 23.14 15.44
C TYR A 111 33.53 24.34 15.10
N VAL A 112 34.04 24.36 13.87
CA VAL A 112 35.00 25.37 13.38
C VAL A 112 34.41 26.78 13.38
N GLU A 113 33.08 26.93 13.22
CA GLU A 113 32.41 28.23 13.16
C GLU A 113 31.98 28.78 14.53
N VAL A 114 31.95 27.95 15.57
CA VAL A 114 31.30 28.27 16.85
C VAL A 114 32.28 28.70 17.96
N ARG A 115 33.59 28.56 17.70
CA ARG A 115 34.70 28.91 18.63
C ARG A 115 34.72 30.36 19.15
N GLN A 116 33.91 31.26 18.58
CA GLN A 116 33.89 32.68 18.97
C GLN A 116 32.93 33.01 20.13
N ARG A 117 32.18 32.04 20.67
CA ARG A 117 31.18 32.26 21.74
C ARG A 117 31.54 31.69 23.11
N THR A 118 32.72 31.08 23.24
CA THR A 118 33.15 30.48 24.50
C THR A 118 33.39 31.55 25.57
N GLY A 119 32.82 31.37 26.76
CA GLY A 119 33.03 32.26 27.92
C GLY A 119 31.98 33.36 28.12
N LYS A 120 30.89 33.38 27.34
CA LYS A 120 29.71 34.24 27.60
C LYS A 120 28.45 33.40 27.66
N SER A 121 27.51 33.83 28.49
CA SER A 121 26.14 33.32 28.49
C SER A 121 25.50 33.62 27.13
N VAL A 122 24.77 32.66 26.58
CA VAL A 122 24.00 32.79 25.35
C VAL A 122 22.54 32.42 25.60
N VAL A 123 21.63 33.17 24.99
CA VAL A 123 20.22 32.80 24.91
C VAL A 123 20.03 31.97 23.65
N LEU A 124 19.62 30.72 23.84
CA LEU A 124 19.36 29.77 22.78
C LEU A 124 17.85 29.58 22.59
N VAL A 125 17.41 29.61 21.34
CA VAL A 125 16.01 29.38 20.97
C VAL A 125 15.93 28.14 20.08
N GLY A 126 15.00 27.24 20.39
CA GLY A 126 14.85 25.99 19.64
C GLY A 126 13.71 25.10 20.12
N MET A 127 13.55 23.95 19.46
CA MET A 127 12.55 22.94 19.83
C MET A 127 13.17 21.85 20.68
N THR A 128 12.53 21.50 21.79
CA THR A 128 12.88 20.31 22.57
C THR A 128 12.52 19.04 21.80
N ARG A 129 13.42 18.05 21.80
CA ARG A 129 13.30 16.81 21.03
C ARG A 129 13.71 15.63 21.90
N THR A 130 13.07 14.48 21.65
CA THR A 130 13.46 13.23 22.28
C THR A 130 14.75 12.72 21.67
N THR A 131 15.71 12.35 22.51
CA THR A 131 16.96 11.71 22.10
C THR A 131 16.68 10.36 21.42
N SER A 132 17.38 10.04 20.33
CA SER A 132 17.31 8.71 19.70
C SER A 132 17.82 7.64 20.67
N SER A 133 17.44 6.37 20.44
CA SER A 133 17.94 5.25 21.25
C SER A 133 19.47 5.21 21.31
N ASP A 134 20.11 5.46 20.17
CA ASP A 134 21.55 5.30 20.04
C ASP A 134 22.30 6.40 20.79
N LEU A 135 21.88 7.66 20.60
CA LEU A 135 22.46 8.80 21.33
C LEU A 135 22.16 8.69 22.82
N ARG A 136 20.97 8.23 23.20
CA ARG A 136 20.61 8.03 24.60
C ARG A 136 21.52 7.00 25.26
N ASN A 137 21.78 5.86 24.61
CA ASN A 137 22.67 4.83 25.14
C ASN A 137 24.09 5.35 25.32
N LEU A 138 24.61 6.12 24.36
CA LEU A 138 25.93 6.76 24.47
C LEU A 138 25.98 7.74 25.66
N MET A 139 24.96 8.59 25.80
CA MET A 139 24.88 9.51 26.93
C MET A 139 24.74 8.80 28.28
N GLU A 140 24.02 7.67 28.33
CA GLU A 140 23.90 6.86 29.55
C GLU A 140 25.24 6.19 29.93
N GLU A 141 26.06 5.81 28.95
CA GLU A 141 27.41 5.28 29.15
C GLU A 141 28.39 6.35 29.67
N ASP A 142 28.33 7.56 29.11
CA ASP A 142 29.22 8.68 29.48
C ASP A 142 28.78 9.41 30.76
N LEU A 143 27.56 9.14 31.25
CA LEU A 143 26.95 9.82 32.39
C LEU A 143 27.82 9.84 33.66
N PRO A 144 28.52 8.75 34.04
CA PRO A 144 29.44 8.77 35.17
C PRO A 144 30.61 9.73 34.98
N GLU A 145 31.14 9.87 33.76
CA GLU A 145 32.25 10.78 33.46
C GLU A 145 31.79 12.24 33.42
N LEU A 146 30.63 12.51 32.82
CA LEU A 146 29.99 13.82 32.84
C LEU A 146 29.77 14.30 34.28
N ARG A 147 29.25 13.43 35.16
CA ARG A 147 29.07 13.76 36.58
C ARG A 147 30.38 14.00 37.33
N ARG A 148 31.45 13.26 37.01
CA ARG A 148 32.79 13.53 37.57
C ARG A 148 33.33 14.89 37.12
N ALA A 149 32.98 15.33 35.91
CA ALA A 149 33.30 16.66 35.39
C ALA A 149 32.38 17.77 35.96
N GLY A 150 31.45 17.43 36.85
CA GLY A 150 30.52 18.38 37.48
C GLY A 150 29.28 18.70 36.64
N LEU A 151 28.98 17.88 35.62
CA LEU A 151 27.82 18.05 34.74
C LEU A 151 26.72 17.03 35.07
N ASP A 152 25.51 17.49 35.35
CA ASP A 152 24.31 16.63 35.42
C ASP A 152 23.36 16.95 34.27
N THR A 153 22.85 15.94 33.58
CA THR A 153 22.10 16.15 32.34
C THR A 153 20.95 15.16 32.18
N ASN A 154 19.95 15.56 31.39
CA ASN A 154 18.83 14.70 31.02
C ASN A 154 19.10 14.04 29.65
N VAL A 155 19.36 12.73 29.67
CA VAL A 155 19.66 11.94 28.47
C VAL A 155 18.47 11.75 27.53
N ARG A 156 17.25 12.07 27.97
CA ARG A 156 16.02 11.84 27.18
C ARG A 156 15.68 12.99 26.25
N LEU A 157 16.27 14.16 26.47
CA LEU A 157 15.91 15.38 25.79
C LEU A 157 17.14 16.11 25.25
N TYR A 158 17.01 16.70 24.08
CA TYR A 158 17.95 17.69 23.58
C TYR A 158 17.18 18.87 22.95
N ILE A 159 17.86 19.99 22.70
CA ILE A 159 17.29 21.14 22.00
C ILE A 159 17.85 21.20 20.59
N GLY A 160 16.98 21.23 19.57
CA GLY A 160 17.37 21.57 18.20
C GLY A 160 17.48 23.08 18.04
N GLU A 161 18.71 23.60 17.93
CA GLU A 161 18.99 25.03 17.79
C GLU A 161 18.31 25.61 16.53
N ASN A 162 17.68 26.77 16.64
CA ASN A 162 16.97 27.47 15.56
C ASN A 162 15.80 26.70 14.91
N GLN A 163 15.39 25.56 15.47
CA GLN A 163 14.18 24.88 15.03
C GLN A 163 12.95 25.62 15.56
N THR A 164 12.00 25.90 14.67
CA THR A 164 10.73 26.54 15.02
C THR A 164 9.58 25.53 15.03
N PRO A 165 8.51 25.77 15.81
CA PRO A 165 7.32 24.94 15.74
C PRO A 165 6.69 25.09 14.34
N PRO A 166 6.11 24.00 13.80
CA PRO A 166 5.34 24.08 12.57
C PRO A 166 4.10 24.95 12.78
N ASP A 167 3.68 25.63 11.72
CA ASP A 167 2.46 26.43 11.73
C ASP A 167 1.20 25.55 11.85
N LEU A 168 0.24 26.01 12.66
CA LEU A 168 -1.01 25.28 12.93
C LEU A 168 -1.87 25.19 11.67
N LEU A 169 -1.95 26.28 10.88
CA LEU A 169 -2.75 26.29 9.66
C LEU A 169 -2.18 25.30 8.64
N THR A 170 -0.85 25.32 8.45
CA THR A 170 -0.14 24.37 7.60
C THR A 170 -0.39 22.93 8.05
N SER A 171 -0.24 22.65 9.35
CA SER A 171 -0.48 21.31 9.90
C SER A 171 -1.93 20.83 9.71
N ALA A 172 -2.91 21.69 9.98
CA ALA A 172 -4.32 21.40 9.79
C ALA A 172 -4.65 21.12 8.30
N SER A 173 -4.07 21.89 7.38
CA SER A 173 -4.25 21.67 5.94
C SER A 173 -3.70 20.33 5.48
N LEU A 174 -2.50 19.93 5.93
CA LEU A 174 -1.92 18.61 5.64
C LEU A 174 -2.80 17.48 6.18
N PHE A 175 -3.29 17.62 7.41
CA PHE A 175 -4.18 16.64 8.02
C PHE A 175 -5.49 16.50 7.23
N LEU A 176 -6.12 17.61 6.86
CA LEU A 176 -7.37 17.61 6.09
C LEU A 176 -7.17 17.03 4.69
N MET A 177 -6.12 17.44 3.97
CA MET A 177 -5.80 16.89 2.65
C MET A 177 -5.53 15.39 2.71
N GLY A 178 -4.76 14.94 3.71
CA GLY A 178 -4.49 13.53 3.93
C GLY A 178 -5.75 12.73 4.25
N SER A 179 -6.63 13.28 5.10
CA SER A 179 -7.89 12.64 5.51
C SER A 179 -8.88 12.51 4.36
N VAL A 180 -9.14 13.61 3.64
CA VAL A 180 -10.05 13.63 2.49
C VAL A 180 -9.52 12.72 1.38
N GLY A 181 -8.22 12.80 1.08
CA GLY A 181 -7.57 11.97 0.07
C GLY A 181 -7.66 10.47 0.39
N THR A 182 -7.38 10.10 1.64
CA THR A 182 -7.46 8.71 2.10
C THR A 182 -8.90 8.20 2.01
N LEU A 183 -9.88 8.98 2.45
CA LEU A 183 -11.29 8.60 2.43
C LEU A 183 -11.82 8.41 1.01
N LEU A 184 -11.50 9.33 0.10
CA LEU A 184 -11.87 9.22 -1.31
C LEU A 184 -11.22 8.01 -1.99
N ALA A 185 -9.96 7.72 -1.69
CA ALA A 185 -9.27 6.55 -2.22
C ALA A 185 -9.84 5.24 -1.64
N ALA A 186 -10.17 5.21 -0.34
CA ALA A 186 -10.83 4.08 0.30
C ALA A 186 -12.23 3.79 -0.31
N ALA A 187 -12.96 4.83 -0.72
CA ALA A 187 -14.27 4.69 -1.35
C ALA A 187 -14.25 3.77 -2.60
N VAL A 188 -13.12 3.73 -3.32
CA VAL A 188 -12.92 2.88 -4.51
C VAL A 188 -13.05 1.38 -4.18
N PHE A 189 -12.71 0.97 -2.96
CA PHE A 189 -12.75 -0.44 -2.56
C PHE A 189 -14.16 -1.01 -2.41
N PHE A 190 -15.16 -0.16 -2.18
CA PHE A 190 -16.57 -0.53 -2.15
C PHE A 190 -17.13 -0.88 -3.54
N PHE A 191 -16.40 -0.56 -4.62
CA PHE A 191 -16.81 -0.92 -5.97
C PHE A 191 -16.25 -2.30 -6.37
N PRO A 192 -17.06 -3.15 -7.04
CA PRO A 192 -16.61 -4.45 -7.50
C PRO A 192 -15.55 -4.31 -8.61
N SER A 193 -14.51 -5.15 -8.56
CA SER A 193 -13.42 -5.13 -9.55
C SER A 193 -13.83 -5.66 -10.93
N ILE A 194 -14.90 -6.47 -10.98
CA ILE A 194 -15.45 -7.05 -12.19
C ILE A 194 -16.96 -6.87 -12.15
N VAL A 195 -17.48 -6.20 -13.17
CA VAL A 195 -18.91 -5.96 -13.33
C VAL A 195 -19.37 -6.67 -14.59
N PHE A 196 -20.07 -7.78 -14.44
CA PHE A 196 -20.71 -8.48 -15.56
C PHE A 196 -22.10 -7.90 -15.81
N GLY A 197 -22.46 -7.67 -17.07
CA GLY A 197 -23.84 -7.45 -17.47
C GLY A 197 -24.22 -8.31 -18.67
N PRO A 198 -25.44 -8.88 -18.68
CA PRO A 198 -25.90 -9.69 -19.80
C PRO A 198 -25.97 -8.85 -21.08
N ALA A 199 -25.65 -9.48 -22.20
CA ALA A 199 -25.66 -8.89 -23.53
C ALA A 199 -25.87 -10.00 -24.56
N GLN A 200 -26.67 -9.70 -25.58
CA GLN A 200 -26.92 -10.65 -26.65
C GLN A 200 -25.73 -10.69 -27.60
N VAL A 201 -25.42 -11.90 -28.06
CA VAL A 201 -24.49 -12.14 -29.17
C VAL A 201 -25.34 -12.41 -30.39
N ASP A 202 -25.12 -11.66 -31.46
CA ASP A 202 -25.81 -11.94 -32.72
C ASP A 202 -25.24 -13.25 -33.27
N MET A 203 -26.07 -14.28 -33.40
CA MET A 203 -25.66 -15.59 -33.94
C MET A 203 -25.77 -15.64 -35.47
N THR A 204 -26.39 -14.65 -36.10
CA THR A 204 -26.74 -14.63 -37.53
C THR A 204 -25.84 -13.75 -38.38
N ALA A 205 -25.15 -12.78 -37.78
CA ALA A 205 -24.20 -11.93 -38.50
C ALA A 205 -23.01 -12.74 -39.06
N PRO A 206 -22.48 -12.43 -40.27
CA PRO A 206 -21.33 -13.12 -40.83
C PRO A 206 -20.14 -13.13 -39.87
N LEU A 207 -19.49 -14.28 -39.69
CA LEU A 207 -18.25 -14.37 -38.91
C LEU A 207 -17.18 -13.49 -39.58
N PRO A 208 -16.65 -12.46 -38.89
CA PRO A 208 -15.50 -11.74 -39.42
C PRO A 208 -14.33 -12.73 -39.58
N PRO A 209 -13.48 -12.55 -40.61
CA PRO A 209 -12.42 -13.50 -40.92
C PRO A 209 -11.55 -13.76 -39.69
N ALA A 210 -11.27 -15.04 -39.41
CA ALA A 210 -10.46 -15.44 -38.28
C ALA A 210 -9.15 -14.64 -38.24
N PRO A 211 -8.76 -14.05 -37.09
CA PRO A 211 -7.57 -13.22 -37.02
C PRO A 211 -6.33 -14.06 -37.40
N LYS A 212 -5.56 -13.59 -38.40
CA LYS A 212 -4.38 -14.27 -38.99
C LYS A 212 -3.18 -14.46 -38.03
N LYS A 213 -3.33 -14.18 -36.73
CA LYS A 213 -2.30 -14.38 -35.70
C LYS A 213 -2.96 -14.88 -34.42
N SER A 214 -2.37 -15.94 -33.85
CA SER A 214 -2.69 -16.60 -32.57
C SER A 214 -3.88 -15.98 -31.84
N THR A 215 -5.06 -16.61 -31.94
CA THR A 215 -6.25 -16.20 -31.21
C THR A 215 -5.86 -15.93 -29.75
N PRO A 216 -5.91 -14.68 -29.27
CA PRO A 216 -5.41 -14.37 -27.95
C PRO A 216 -6.21 -15.16 -26.91
N PRO A 217 -5.55 -15.72 -25.88
CA PRO A 217 -6.13 -16.74 -25.02
C PRO A 217 -7.41 -16.25 -24.35
N VAL A 218 -8.37 -17.16 -24.20
CA VAL A 218 -9.56 -16.93 -23.36
C VAL A 218 -9.08 -16.72 -21.94
N ARG A 219 -9.64 -15.73 -21.24
CA ARG A 219 -9.23 -15.43 -19.87
C ARG A 219 -10.32 -15.76 -18.89
N ALA A 220 -9.99 -16.45 -17.80
CA ALA A 220 -10.94 -16.80 -16.77
C ALA A 220 -10.73 -16.01 -15.48
N THR A 221 -11.85 -15.72 -14.81
CA THR A 221 -11.86 -15.21 -13.44
C THR A 221 -12.86 -16.03 -12.60
N GLY A 222 -12.36 -16.70 -11.57
CA GLY A 222 -13.16 -17.55 -10.67
C GLY A 222 -12.26 -18.49 -9.85
N ARG A 223 -12.88 -19.42 -9.14
CA ARG A 223 -12.19 -20.46 -8.36
C ARG A 223 -11.93 -21.68 -9.24
N PHE A 224 -10.73 -22.25 -9.14
CA PHE A 224 -10.30 -23.46 -9.83
C PHE A 224 -9.75 -24.47 -8.83
N LEU A 225 -9.87 -25.75 -9.15
CA LEU A 225 -9.30 -26.86 -8.38
C LEU A 225 -7.94 -27.23 -8.97
N GLN A 226 -6.99 -27.59 -8.11
CA GLN A 226 -5.68 -28.05 -8.57
C GLN A 226 -5.85 -29.40 -9.28
N LEU A 227 -5.12 -29.59 -10.38
CA LEU A 227 -4.98 -30.86 -11.07
C LEU A 227 -3.66 -31.51 -10.64
N ASN A 228 -3.71 -32.77 -10.23
CA ASN A 228 -2.50 -33.57 -9.97
C ASN A 228 -1.94 -34.14 -11.28
N SER A 229 -2.82 -34.50 -12.21
CA SER A 229 -2.49 -34.97 -13.56
C SER A 229 -3.58 -34.59 -14.55
N LEU A 230 -3.20 -34.35 -15.81
CA LEU A 230 -4.11 -34.08 -16.93
C LEU A 230 -4.50 -35.36 -17.67
N GLN A 231 -3.63 -36.37 -17.68
CA GLN A 231 -3.83 -37.65 -18.37
C GLN A 231 -3.19 -38.79 -17.54
N PRO A 232 -3.97 -39.57 -16.76
CA PRO A 232 -5.41 -39.44 -16.54
C PRO A 232 -5.78 -38.16 -15.77
N LEU A 233 -7.01 -37.68 -15.90
CA LEU A 233 -7.48 -36.50 -15.19
C LEU A 233 -7.61 -36.82 -13.69
N GLU A 234 -6.72 -36.25 -12.88
CA GLU A 234 -6.70 -36.44 -11.43
C GLU A 234 -6.83 -35.11 -10.69
N TRP A 235 -7.82 -35.02 -9.81
CA TRP A 235 -8.11 -33.82 -9.03
C TRP A 235 -7.31 -33.80 -7.73
N GLY A 236 -6.67 -32.65 -7.47
CA GLY A 236 -6.09 -32.32 -6.19
C GLY A 236 -7.13 -31.77 -5.21
N LYS A 237 -6.70 -31.55 -3.96
CA LYS A 237 -7.56 -31.01 -2.88
C LYS A 237 -7.54 -29.48 -2.78
N ARG A 238 -6.59 -28.82 -3.45
CA ARG A 238 -6.40 -27.37 -3.30
C ARG A 238 -7.33 -26.60 -4.23
N GLN A 239 -7.84 -25.48 -3.75
CA GLN A 239 -8.60 -24.51 -4.53
C GLN A 239 -7.86 -23.17 -4.58
N GLN A 240 -7.90 -22.49 -5.72
CA GLN A 240 -7.33 -21.16 -5.88
C GLN A 240 -8.25 -20.27 -6.71
N LYS A 241 -8.41 -19.02 -6.28
CA LYS A 241 -9.11 -17.99 -7.04
C LYS A 241 -8.14 -17.34 -8.03
N PHE A 242 -8.44 -17.46 -9.32
CA PHE A 242 -7.72 -16.79 -10.39
C PHE A 242 -8.47 -15.54 -10.85
N THR A 243 -7.70 -14.52 -11.25
CA THR A 243 -8.23 -13.27 -11.78
C THR A 243 -7.56 -13.00 -13.12
N ASN A 244 -8.34 -12.96 -14.22
CA ASN A 244 -7.84 -12.66 -15.57
C ASN A 244 -6.70 -13.59 -16.05
N ALA A 245 -6.74 -14.87 -15.65
CA ALA A 245 -5.73 -15.87 -16.01
C ALA A 245 -5.98 -16.43 -17.42
N ASN A 246 -4.92 -16.75 -18.15
CA ASN A 246 -5.05 -17.42 -19.46
C ASN A 246 -5.58 -18.83 -19.24
N THR A 247 -6.61 -19.20 -19.99
CA THR A 247 -7.32 -20.47 -19.82
C THR A 247 -7.47 -21.16 -21.17
N ASN A 248 -7.14 -22.43 -21.20
CA ASN A 248 -7.36 -23.32 -22.31
C ASN A 248 -8.73 -23.99 -22.15
N ILE A 249 -9.45 -24.09 -23.25
CA ILE A 249 -10.71 -24.82 -23.32
C ILE A 249 -10.38 -26.17 -23.95
N ILE A 250 -10.55 -27.25 -23.19
CA ILE A 250 -10.27 -28.62 -23.61
C ILE A 250 -11.61 -29.36 -23.67
N VAL A 251 -11.86 -30.01 -24.80
CA VAL A 251 -13.03 -30.86 -25.03
C VAL A 251 -12.47 -32.24 -25.40
N PRO A 252 -12.51 -33.23 -24.50
CA PRO A 252 -12.06 -34.57 -24.81
C PRO A 252 -13.01 -35.23 -25.82
N GLU A 253 -12.46 -35.91 -26.83
CA GLU A 253 -13.22 -36.50 -27.93
C GLU A 253 -14.23 -37.58 -27.47
N SER A 254 -14.01 -38.20 -26.31
CA SER A 254 -14.82 -39.31 -25.78
C SER A 254 -15.83 -38.91 -24.70
N GLU A 255 -15.81 -37.67 -24.20
CA GLU A 255 -16.59 -37.28 -23.03
C GLU A 255 -17.38 -35.98 -23.26
N ALA A 256 -18.65 -35.97 -22.85
CA ALA A 256 -19.55 -34.82 -22.99
C ALA A 256 -19.33 -33.76 -21.89
N TYR A 257 -18.07 -33.39 -21.64
CA TYR A 257 -17.72 -32.32 -20.70
C TYR A 257 -16.78 -31.29 -21.30
N LEU A 258 -16.82 -30.09 -20.70
CA LEU A 258 -15.93 -28.98 -21.02
C LEU A 258 -14.93 -28.82 -19.86
N LEU A 259 -13.65 -29.00 -20.13
CA LEU A 259 -12.58 -28.74 -19.16
C LEU A 259 -11.94 -27.38 -19.44
N LEU A 260 -11.96 -26.52 -18.43
CA LEU A 260 -11.20 -25.28 -18.42
C LEU A 260 -9.90 -25.47 -17.65
N HIS A 261 -8.78 -25.33 -18.34
CA HIS A 261 -7.45 -25.58 -17.80
C HIS A 261 -6.61 -24.30 -17.74
N ILE A 262 -5.95 -24.06 -16.61
CA ILE A 262 -4.98 -22.99 -16.41
C ILE A 262 -3.65 -23.67 -16.04
N HIS A 263 -2.65 -23.48 -16.89
CA HIS A 263 -1.27 -23.79 -16.57
C HIS A 263 -0.64 -22.56 -15.89
N HIS A 264 -0.30 -22.70 -14.60
CA HIS A 264 0.14 -21.60 -13.76
C HIS A 264 1.61 -21.78 -13.34
N ILE A 265 2.47 -20.89 -13.85
CA ILE A 265 3.92 -20.88 -13.60
C ILE A 265 4.26 -19.68 -12.70
N VAL A 266 4.78 -19.96 -11.51
CA VAL A 266 5.29 -18.93 -10.58
C VAL A 266 6.81 -18.96 -10.61
N LYS A 267 7.42 -17.85 -11.04
CA LYS A 267 8.88 -17.67 -11.02
C LYS A 267 9.26 -16.74 -9.88
N THR A 268 10.03 -17.24 -8.92
CA THR A 268 10.61 -16.43 -7.83
C THR A 268 11.96 -15.92 -8.29
N GLN A 269 12.13 -14.60 -8.32
CA GLN A 269 13.35 -13.94 -8.75
C GLN A 269 13.99 -13.15 -7.60
N THR A 270 15.32 -13.14 -7.56
CA THR A 270 16.10 -12.24 -6.68
C THR A 270 17.22 -11.66 -7.53
N TYR A 271 17.37 -10.34 -7.50
CA TYR A 271 18.34 -9.61 -8.33
C TYR A 271 18.24 -9.93 -9.85
N GLY A 272 17.03 -10.19 -10.35
CA GLY A 272 16.80 -10.51 -11.77
C GLY A 272 17.10 -11.97 -12.16
N ILE A 273 17.60 -12.80 -11.24
CA ILE A 273 17.87 -14.21 -11.47
C ILE A 273 16.70 -15.04 -10.95
N THR A 274 16.21 -15.98 -11.74
CA THR A 274 15.14 -16.89 -11.33
C THR A 274 15.71 -17.96 -10.42
N ILE A 275 15.37 -17.90 -9.13
CA ILE A 275 15.82 -18.85 -8.09
C ILE A 275 14.95 -20.11 -8.10
N ASN A 276 13.65 -19.95 -8.33
CA ASN A 276 12.72 -21.05 -8.26
C ASN A 276 11.61 -20.87 -9.30
N THR A 277 11.23 -21.97 -9.94
CA THR A 277 10.05 -22.03 -10.82
C THR A 277 9.13 -23.11 -10.29
N ARG A 278 7.91 -22.73 -9.95
CA ARG A 278 6.86 -23.66 -9.52
C ARG A 278 5.77 -23.69 -10.57
N GLU A 279 5.55 -24.86 -11.14
CA GLU A 279 4.47 -25.11 -12.09
C GLU A 279 3.31 -25.81 -11.38
N SER A 280 2.09 -25.45 -11.75
CA SER A 280 0.88 -26.02 -11.20
C SER A 280 -0.24 -25.95 -12.23
N ASP A 281 -1.00 -27.03 -12.35
CA ASP A 281 -2.16 -27.10 -13.23
C ASP A 281 -3.44 -26.95 -12.42
N TRP A 282 -4.40 -26.22 -12.99
CA TRP A 282 -5.67 -25.91 -12.37
C TRP A 282 -6.80 -26.13 -13.36
N GLY A 283 -7.89 -26.72 -12.91
CA GLY A 283 -8.97 -27.23 -13.75
C GLY A 283 -10.35 -26.85 -13.25
N LEU A 284 -11.30 -26.82 -14.17
CA LEU A 284 -12.72 -26.81 -13.86
C LEU A 284 -13.51 -27.58 -14.91
N LEU A 285 -14.32 -28.53 -14.47
CA LEU A 285 -15.07 -29.40 -15.36
C LEU A 285 -16.55 -29.03 -15.34
N PHE A 286 -17.11 -28.79 -16.52
CA PHE A 286 -18.51 -28.50 -16.74
C PHE A 286 -19.18 -29.64 -17.48
N THR A 287 -20.26 -30.15 -16.89
CA THR A 287 -21.19 -31.13 -17.44
C THR A 287 -22.59 -30.51 -17.53
N PRO A 288 -23.51 -31.08 -18.32
CA PRO A 288 -24.91 -30.67 -18.31
C PRO A 288 -25.57 -30.76 -16.93
N GLN A 289 -25.12 -31.67 -16.06
CA GLN A 289 -25.70 -31.90 -14.74
C GLN A 289 -25.23 -30.88 -13.69
N ASN A 290 -23.95 -30.48 -13.73
CA ASN A 290 -23.41 -29.51 -12.76
C ASN A 290 -23.54 -28.05 -13.20
N THR A 291 -23.78 -27.81 -14.50
CA THR A 291 -23.90 -26.45 -15.03
C THR A 291 -25.33 -25.96 -14.86
N VAL A 292 -25.50 -24.87 -14.09
CA VAL A 292 -26.80 -24.22 -13.91
C VAL A 292 -27.16 -23.40 -15.15
N MET A 293 -26.22 -22.58 -15.62
CA MET A 293 -26.47 -21.68 -16.75
C MET A 293 -25.17 -21.10 -17.31
N VAL A 294 -25.14 -20.94 -18.63
CA VAL A 294 -24.14 -20.15 -19.37
C VAL A 294 -24.84 -18.91 -19.91
N GLU A 295 -24.46 -17.73 -19.43
CA GLU A 295 -25.03 -16.46 -19.88
C GLU A 295 -24.02 -15.66 -20.70
N THR A 296 -24.47 -15.14 -21.84
CA THR A 296 -23.69 -14.23 -22.65
C THR A 296 -23.74 -12.81 -22.10
N GLY A 297 -22.62 -12.09 -22.18
CA GLY A 297 -22.57 -10.72 -21.72
C GLY A 297 -21.28 -9.98 -22.01
N LYS A 298 -21.09 -8.91 -21.24
CA LYS A 298 -19.88 -8.10 -21.26
C LYS A 298 -19.37 -7.89 -19.84
N VAL A 299 -18.05 -7.90 -19.70
CA VAL A 299 -17.40 -7.38 -18.50
C VAL A 299 -17.13 -5.90 -18.71
N TYR A 300 -17.73 -5.09 -17.85
CA TYR A 300 -17.51 -3.65 -17.79
C TYR A 300 -16.26 -3.37 -16.95
N SER A 301 -15.24 -2.85 -17.62
CA SER A 301 -14.01 -2.30 -17.03
C SER A 301 -13.62 -1.04 -17.80
N TRP A 302 -12.36 -0.58 -17.73
CA TRP A 302 -11.86 0.49 -18.60
C TRP A 302 -12.07 0.21 -20.08
N LYS A 303 -11.90 -1.04 -20.50
CA LYS A 303 -12.28 -1.53 -21.82
C LYS A 303 -13.38 -2.57 -21.65
N GLU A 304 -14.47 -2.42 -22.40
CA GLU A 304 -15.50 -3.45 -22.45
C GLU A 304 -14.94 -4.68 -23.15
N LYS A 305 -15.22 -5.85 -22.60
CA LYS A 305 -14.84 -7.12 -23.20
C LYS A 305 -16.03 -8.05 -23.25
N TRP A 306 -16.14 -8.80 -24.33
CA TRP A 306 -17.13 -9.86 -24.45
C TRP A 306 -16.85 -10.94 -23.41
N ALA A 307 -17.89 -11.49 -22.82
CA ALA A 307 -17.76 -12.43 -21.73
C ALA A 307 -18.89 -13.46 -21.71
N ALA A 308 -18.61 -14.61 -21.10
CA ALA A 308 -19.61 -15.59 -20.71
C ALA A 308 -19.53 -15.80 -19.21
N ARG A 309 -20.68 -15.78 -18.53
CA ARG A 309 -20.81 -16.12 -17.12
C ARG A 309 -21.31 -17.55 -17.02
N LEU A 310 -20.49 -18.44 -16.48
CA LEU A 310 -20.86 -19.82 -16.20
C LEU A 310 -21.20 -19.93 -14.71
N THR A 311 -22.38 -20.42 -14.43
CA THR A 311 -22.85 -20.71 -13.09
C THR A 311 -22.97 -22.21 -12.93
N TYR A 312 -22.36 -22.78 -11.90
CA TYR A 312 -22.28 -24.23 -11.72
C TYR A 312 -22.33 -24.61 -10.25
N TRP A 313 -22.66 -25.86 -9.97
CA TRP A 313 -22.56 -26.48 -8.64
C TRP A 313 -21.17 -27.09 -8.49
N ASP A 314 -20.48 -26.74 -7.41
CA ASP A 314 -19.22 -27.40 -7.07
C ASP A 314 -19.45 -28.75 -6.35
N ALA A 315 -18.36 -29.41 -5.95
CA ALA A 315 -18.42 -30.70 -5.27
C ALA A 315 -19.14 -30.65 -3.91
N GLU A 316 -19.20 -29.46 -3.29
CA GLU A 316 -19.88 -29.21 -2.02
C GLU A 316 -21.34 -28.78 -2.22
N GLN A 317 -21.85 -28.85 -3.46
CA GLN A 317 -23.18 -28.38 -3.85
C GLN A 317 -23.38 -26.87 -3.58
N GLU A 318 -22.30 -26.08 -3.58
CA GLU A 318 -22.39 -24.63 -3.54
C GLU A 318 -22.42 -24.06 -4.96
N LYS A 319 -23.22 -23.00 -5.13
CA LYS A 319 -23.35 -22.31 -6.41
C LYS A 319 -22.18 -21.37 -6.63
N GLN A 320 -21.31 -21.73 -7.57
CA GLN A 320 -20.14 -20.94 -7.95
C GLN A 320 -20.37 -20.21 -9.27
N THR A 321 -19.60 -19.13 -9.48
CA THR A 321 -19.63 -18.33 -10.71
C THR A 321 -18.23 -18.18 -11.29
N LEU A 322 -18.11 -18.48 -12.58
CA LEU A 322 -16.93 -18.26 -13.38
C LEU A 322 -17.24 -17.26 -14.49
N VAL A 323 -16.34 -16.30 -14.72
CA VAL A 323 -16.45 -15.37 -15.85
C VAL A 323 -15.33 -15.63 -16.83
N LEU A 324 -15.69 -16.03 -18.05
CA LEU A 324 -14.79 -16.12 -19.20
C LEU A 324 -14.84 -14.82 -19.97
N THR A 325 -13.67 -14.31 -20.34
CA THR A 325 -13.50 -13.07 -21.09
C THR A 325 -12.84 -13.36 -22.43
N PHE A 326 -13.46 -12.84 -23.48
CA PHE A 326 -13.09 -13.03 -24.87
C PHE A 326 -12.66 -11.71 -25.48
N ASN A 327 -11.65 -11.77 -26.34
CA ASN A 327 -11.11 -10.57 -27.00
C ASN A 327 -11.98 -10.11 -28.17
N HIS A 328 -12.81 -11.00 -28.71
CA HIS A 328 -13.69 -10.72 -29.85
C HIS A 328 -15.02 -11.45 -29.71
N GLU A 329 -16.09 -10.89 -30.28
CA GLU A 329 -17.43 -11.46 -30.26
C GLU A 329 -17.49 -12.84 -30.96
N SER A 330 -16.76 -12.99 -32.06
CA SER A 330 -16.67 -14.25 -32.82
C SER A 330 -16.14 -15.41 -31.97
N VAL A 331 -15.16 -15.17 -31.10
CA VAL A 331 -14.62 -16.22 -30.22
C VAL A 331 -15.64 -16.59 -29.14
N LEU A 332 -16.38 -15.62 -28.62
CA LEU A 332 -17.50 -15.88 -27.71
C LEU A 332 -18.59 -16.69 -28.43
N ARG A 333 -18.92 -16.37 -29.68
CA ARG A 333 -19.91 -17.11 -30.48
C ARG A 333 -19.52 -18.58 -30.63
N ASN A 334 -18.29 -18.87 -31.05
CA ASN A 334 -17.78 -20.24 -31.19
C ASN A 334 -17.85 -21.00 -29.85
N PHE A 335 -17.53 -20.33 -28.74
CA PHE A 335 -17.67 -20.91 -27.41
C PHE A 335 -19.13 -21.23 -27.07
N ILE A 336 -20.08 -20.38 -27.44
CA ILE A 336 -21.50 -20.61 -27.19
C ILE A 336 -22.06 -21.73 -28.07
N GLU A 337 -21.60 -21.85 -29.31
CA GLU A 337 -21.93 -23.00 -30.18
C GLU A 337 -21.42 -24.31 -29.56
N LEU A 338 -20.15 -24.34 -29.15
CA LEU A 338 -19.58 -25.47 -28.43
C LEU A 338 -20.36 -25.81 -27.14
N ALA A 339 -20.75 -24.81 -26.35
CA ALA A 339 -21.55 -25.04 -25.15
C ALA A 339 -22.92 -25.66 -25.46
N ARG A 340 -23.54 -25.28 -26.58
CA ARG A 340 -24.81 -25.88 -27.05
C ARG A 340 -24.61 -27.31 -27.55
N GLU A 341 -23.52 -27.58 -28.27
CA GLU A 341 -23.16 -28.93 -28.73
C GLU A 341 -22.98 -29.89 -27.53
N LEU A 342 -22.34 -29.41 -26.47
CA LEU A 342 -22.18 -30.12 -25.20
C LEU A 342 -23.45 -30.15 -24.34
N ARG A 343 -24.58 -29.65 -24.85
CA ARG A 343 -25.89 -29.60 -24.15
C ARG A 343 -25.86 -28.83 -22.83
N LEU A 344 -24.96 -27.85 -22.69
CA LEU A 344 -24.96 -26.95 -21.53
C LEU A 344 -26.15 -25.98 -21.63
N PRO A 345 -26.78 -25.62 -20.50
CA PRO A 345 -27.91 -24.70 -20.50
C PRO A 345 -27.47 -23.27 -20.81
N VAL A 346 -27.60 -22.85 -22.07
CA VAL A 346 -27.24 -21.50 -22.54
C VAL A 346 -28.45 -20.57 -22.51
N SER A 347 -28.33 -19.47 -21.76
CA SER A 347 -29.30 -18.37 -21.75
C SER A 347 -28.96 -17.32 -22.80
N ARG A 348 -29.99 -16.75 -23.42
CA ARG A 348 -29.85 -15.69 -24.45
C ARG A 348 -29.47 -14.32 -23.88
N GLY A 349 -29.10 -14.20 -22.61
CA GLY A 349 -28.62 -12.94 -22.03
C GLY A 349 -29.65 -11.81 -22.12
N THR A 350 -30.93 -12.12 -21.90
CA THR A 350 -32.00 -11.12 -21.83
C THR A 350 -32.05 -10.50 -20.45
N PHE A 351 -32.09 -9.16 -20.38
CA PHE A 351 -32.43 -8.49 -19.14
C PHE A 351 -33.89 -8.84 -18.76
N PRO A 352 -34.18 -9.26 -17.53
CA PRO A 352 -35.54 -9.13 -17.02
C PRO A 352 -35.86 -7.63 -17.03
N TYR A 353 -36.96 -7.26 -17.69
CA TYR A 353 -37.44 -5.89 -17.81
C TYR A 353 -37.76 -5.29 -16.44
#